data_AF-W0IZN3-F1
#
_entry.id   AF-W0IZN3-F1
#
_cell.length_a   1.000
_cell.length_b   1.000
_cell.length_c   1.000
_cell.angle_alpha   90.00
_cell.angle_beta   90.00
_cell.angle_gamma   90.00
#
_symmetry.space_group_name_H-M   'P 1'
#
loop_
_entity.id
_entity.type
_entity.pdbx_description
1 polymer ?
#
loop_
_entity_poly.entity_id
_entity_poly.type
_entity_poly.pdbx_seq_one_letter_code
_entity_poly.pdbx_strand_id
1 'polypeptide(L)'
;MIRAIPIPLFRFTPLAPRAIGPLLAIFLLPVAFPAIGPRALGATGAPSPSTSGIIPEHGKYSAAYMGDWSTLPTADKLPRPPLPALPASVDTTGDTGNAVPDSALRIVKGEAIRRQWLHQEKVRLSDLRLAVTWDPTPSHKDHTTLFHIADAGEVVIENLTIIQADPDYRGYHTILVEGADRVIVRNVQLAGSVQSFHLRIEGCRDVFIDNLEISGIDYHRRGRFRAGGGLWLNNGNTGRLGHNGTGLWTEYARMPGWQVIQNSYFHDGTESDGGEWRNQDAVLIHHPGHGVLFNNVVENWFHPPMDGGFDIGFRRAEPEYQDRFFRVERNILRNVTFIKTPAAAPGPNTLFYANNLFINTQLADYHKGAANDVHYVHNTCIYDLAKAPVPFRELARRGASGYASLWNYGAPTHLANSLLYRPAPSPADASPFTVYYANKDAAPDKYLHFKSAFNTWALSLSNLTWLRTARDGARYKTLDDWRRATDSDTGSALVDPGAIHFANYAADDYRLLQNPASGNSSAFPGPATTTRYLDPSDKRMQVNRDFYGQLRSQDPTSPTAAPAPGAFNVEPAAARP
;
A
#
# COMPACT_ATOMS: atom_id res chain seq x y z
N MET A 1 -22.28 -24.52 45.70
CA MET A 1 -23.33 -23.50 45.95
C MET A 1 -22.81 -22.16 45.49
N ILE A 2 -23.17 -21.73 44.28
CA ILE A 2 -22.71 -20.48 43.67
C ILE A 2 -23.90 -19.53 43.67
N ARG A 3 -23.76 -18.36 44.32
CA ARG A 3 -24.77 -17.31 44.38
C ARG A 3 -24.78 -16.53 43.08
N ALA A 4 -25.96 -16.37 42.48
CA ALA A 4 -26.21 -15.52 41.33
C ALA A 4 -26.28 -14.04 41.75
N ILE A 5 -25.67 -13.17 40.95
CA ILE A 5 -25.77 -11.71 41.04
C ILE A 5 -26.77 -11.24 39.95
N PRO A 6 -27.78 -10.41 40.26
CA PRO A 6 -28.76 -9.98 39.27
C PRO A 6 -28.25 -8.80 38.43
N ILE A 7 -28.51 -8.84 37.13
CA ILE A 7 -28.27 -7.76 36.16
C ILE A 7 -29.54 -6.87 36.10
N PRO A 8 -29.43 -5.54 36.17
CA PRO A 8 -30.60 -4.66 36.09
C PRO A 8 -31.07 -4.46 34.64
N LEU A 9 -32.39 -4.58 34.43
CA LEU A 9 -33.09 -4.19 33.21
C LEU A 9 -33.16 -2.66 33.08
N PHE A 10 -32.62 -2.10 32.01
CA PHE A 10 -32.88 -0.72 31.61
C PHE A 10 -34.18 -0.64 30.79
N ARG A 11 -35.12 0.21 31.24
CA ARG A 11 -36.33 0.60 30.51
C ARG A 11 -36.00 1.76 29.56
N PHE A 12 -36.41 1.63 28.30
CA PHE A 12 -36.41 2.72 27.32
C PHE A 12 -37.69 3.55 27.44
N THR A 13 -37.55 4.87 27.60
CA THR A 13 -38.60 5.86 27.39
C THR A 13 -38.46 6.48 26.00
N PRO A 14 -39.52 6.62 25.20
CA PRO A 14 -39.45 7.28 23.90
C PRO A 14 -39.53 8.81 24.06
N LEU A 15 -38.62 9.53 23.39
CA LEU A 15 -38.65 10.99 23.28
C LEU A 15 -39.55 11.41 22.11
N ALA A 16 -40.43 12.38 22.38
CA ALA A 16 -41.33 13.01 21.42
C ALA A 16 -40.62 14.01 20.49
N PRO A 17 -41.15 14.28 19.28
CA PRO A 17 -40.53 15.18 18.32
C PRO A 17 -40.84 16.66 18.65
N ARG A 18 -39.83 17.52 18.55
CA ARG A 18 -40.02 18.99 18.60
C ARG A 18 -39.98 19.58 17.19
N ALA A 19 -41.00 20.40 16.92
CA ALA A 19 -41.15 21.22 15.74
C ALA A 19 -40.13 22.37 15.70
N ILE A 20 -39.68 22.73 14.50
CA ILE A 20 -38.94 23.97 14.22
C ILE A 20 -39.68 24.69 13.09
N GLY A 21 -40.17 25.89 13.40
CA GLY A 21 -40.69 26.87 12.46
C GLY A 21 -39.59 27.84 11.96
N PRO A 22 -39.92 28.73 11.01
CA PRO A 22 -38.97 29.17 9.98
C PRO A 22 -38.43 30.61 10.13
N LEU A 23 -37.53 30.94 9.19
CA LEU A 23 -37.15 32.27 8.67
C LEU A 23 -36.11 33.10 9.43
N LEU A 24 -34.95 33.29 8.79
CA LEU A 24 -34.35 34.63 8.68
C LEU A 24 -33.57 34.76 7.35
N ALA A 25 -34.01 35.68 6.51
CA ALA A 25 -33.34 36.09 5.28
C ALA A 25 -32.27 37.14 5.60
N ILE A 26 -31.05 36.97 5.07
CA ILE A 26 -29.97 37.96 5.17
C ILE A 26 -29.53 38.37 3.76
N PHE A 27 -29.47 39.69 3.57
CA PHE A 27 -29.07 40.41 2.36
C PHE A 27 -27.60 40.12 1.97
N LEU A 28 -27.36 39.90 0.67
CA LEU A 28 -26.02 39.88 0.06
C LEU A 28 -25.80 41.17 -0.75
N LEU A 29 -24.78 41.93 -0.37
CA LEU A 29 -24.16 43.00 -1.18
C LEU A 29 -22.88 42.45 -1.83
N PRO A 30 -22.61 42.70 -3.12
CA PRO A 30 -21.36 42.29 -3.76
C PRO A 30 -20.25 43.33 -3.52
N VAL A 31 -19.13 42.88 -2.96
CA VAL A 31 -17.87 43.64 -2.92
C VAL A 31 -17.01 43.18 -4.10
N ALA A 32 -16.70 44.10 -5.00
CA ALA A 32 -15.81 43.90 -6.14
C ALA A 32 -14.34 43.91 -5.68
N PHE A 33 -13.56 42.92 -6.10
CA PHE A 33 -12.10 42.93 -5.99
C PHE A 33 -11.45 43.18 -7.36
N PRO A 34 -10.35 43.96 -7.44
CA PRO A 34 -9.69 44.27 -8.69
C PRO A 34 -8.85 43.10 -9.22
N ALA A 35 -8.93 42.89 -10.53
CA ALA A 35 -8.11 41.95 -11.29
C ALA A 35 -6.63 42.39 -11.29
N ILE A 36 -5.74 41.50 -10.84
CA ILE A 36 -4.30 41.63 -11.04
C ILE A 36 -3.92 40.66 -12.16
N GLY A 37 -3.53 41.21 -13.32
CA GLY A 37 -3.14 40.47 -14.51
C GLY A 37 -1.79 39.74 -14.36
N PRO A 38 -1.52 38.72 -15.19
CA PRO A 38 -0.34 37.90 -15.08
C PRO A 38 0.89 38.63 -15.64
N ARG A 39 1.98 38.66 -14.86
CA ARG A 39 3.30 39.10 -15.33
C ARG A 39 4.11 37.87 -15.73
N ALA A 40 4.43 37.77 -17.02
CA ALA A 40 5.28 36.74 -17.58
C ALA A 40 6.73 36.89 -17.08
N LEU A 41 7.29 35.81 -16.55
CA LEU A 41 8.74 35.64 -16.35
C LEU A 41 9.15 34.34 -17.03
N GLY A 42 9.97 34.48 -18.06
CA GLY A 42 10.56 33.37 -18.79
C GLY A 42 11.59 32.64 -17.93
N ALA A 43 11.49 31.31 -17.90
CA ALA A 43 12.52 30.42 -17.42
C ALA A 43 12.72 29.31 -18.45
N THR A 44 13.99 29.10 -18.79
CA THR A 44 14.50 28.20 -19.82
C THR A 44 14.38 26.73 -19.42
N GLY A 45 13.39 26.05 -20.00
CA GLY A 45 13.53 24.78 -20.74
C GLY A 45 14.19 23.56 -20.07
N ALA A 46 13.53 22.96 -19.08
CA ALA A 46 13.35 21.50 -19.07
C ALA A 46 11.88 21.24 -19.47
N PRO A 47 11.57 20.26 -20.35
CA PRO A 47 10.19 20.06 -20.78
C PRO A 47 9.34 19.65 -19.58
N SER A 48 8.43 20.54 -19.16
CA SER A 48 7.31 20.15 -18.32
C SER A 48 6.55 19.03 -19.05
N PRO A 49 6.22 17.90 -18.38
CA PRO A 49 5.34 16.91 -18.97
C PRO A 49 4.04 17.60 -19.34
N SER A 50 3.64 17.46 -20.60
CA SER A 50 2.51 18.18 -21.17
C SER A 50 1.25 18.00 -20.34
N THR A 51 0.70 19.14 -19.91
CA THR A 51 -0.62 19.28 -19.31
C THR A 51 -1.69 19.13 -20.40
N SER A 52 -2.10 17.91 -20.75
CA SER A 52 -3.44 17.65 -21.31
C SER A 52 -3.63 16.15 -21.55
N GLY A 53 -4.45 15.53 -20.71
CA GLY A 53 -4.80 14.12 -20.83
C GLY A 53 -4.32 13.33 -19.63
N ILE A 54 -4.96 13.54 -18.48
CA ILE A 54 -5.21 12.39 -17.61
C ILE A 54 -6.21 11.53 -18.38
N ILE A 55 -5.62 10.75 -19.26
CA ILE A 55 -6.07 9.60 -20.02
C ILE A 55 -7.58 9.32 -19.89
N PRO A 56 -8.40 9.68 -20.89
CA PRO A 56 -9.75 9.14 -21.09
C PRO A 56 -9.76 7.69 -21.61
N GLU A 57 -8.77 6.88 -21.27
CA GLU A 57 -8.60 5.51 -21.77
C GLU A 57 -7.99 4.62 -20.67
N HIS A 58 -8.81 4.24 -19.69
CA HIS A 58 -8.88 2.94 -19.01
C HIS A 58 -7.59 2.15 -18.71
N GLY A 59 -6.48 2.74 -18.26
CA GLY A 59 -5.28 2.01 -17.81
C GLY A 59 -3.95 2.32 -18.51
N LYS A 60 -3.85 3.41 -19.29
CA LYS A 60 -2.53 3.88 -19.76
C LYS A 60 -1.66 4.16 -18.54
N TYR A 61 -0.52 3.52 -18.49
CA TYR A 61 0.60 4.08 -17.76
C TYR A 61 1.14 5.28 -18.55
N SER A 62 1.95 6.15 -17.94
CA SER A 62 2.73 7.13 -18.73
C SER A 62 3.53 6.43 -19.85
N ALA A 63 3.86 7.13 -20.94
CA ALA A 63 4.57 6.53 -22.08
C ALA A 63 5.89 5.82 -21.69
N ALA A 64 6.56 6.27 -20.63
CA ALA A 64 7.76 5.61 -20.09
C ALA A 64 7.48 4.19 -19.58
N TYR A 65 6.28 3.94 -19.06
CA TYR A 65 5.88 2.70 -18.39
C TYR A 65 5.32 1.64 -19.36
N MET A 66 5.24 1.98 -20.65
CA MET A 66 4.97 1.04 -21.74
C MET A 66 6.25 0.46 -22.35
N GLY A 67 7.42 0.95 -21.95
CA GLY A 67 8.74 0.47 -22.37
C GLY A 67 9.32 -0.62 -21.44
N ASP A 68 10.62 -0.88 -21.56
CA ASP A 68 11.33 -1.88 -20.75
C ASP A 68 11.40 -1.48 -19.26
N TRP A 69 10.71 -2.25 -18.42
CA TRP A 69 10.65 -2.05 -16.98
C TRP A 69 11.99 -2.22 -16.27
N SER A 70 12.97 -2.89 -16.88
CA SER A 70 14.30 -3.08 -16.30
C SER A 70 15.08 -1.77 -16.14
N THR A 71 14.71 -0.75 -16.93
CA THR A 71 15.37 0.56 -16.97
C THR A 71 14.63 1.62 -16.14
N LEU A 72 13.43 1.31 -15.65
CA LEU A 72 12.63 2.25 -14.87
C LEU A 72 13.23 2.41 -13.46
N PRO A 73 13.41 3.66 -12.98
CA PRO A 73 13.77 3.89 -11.59
C PRO A 73 12.65 3.39 -10.67
N THR A 74 13.05 2.88 -9.50
CA THR A 74 12.12 2.57 -8.41
C THR A 74 11.61 3.86 -7.78
N ALA A 75 10.44 3.82 -7.13
CA ALA A 75 9.85 5.02 -6.55
C ALA A 75 10.83 5.77 -5.66
N ASP A 76 11.54 5.11 -4.75
CA ASP A 76 12.48 5.72 -3.80
C ASP A 76 13.62 6.52 -4.46
N LYS A 77 13.92 6.26 -5.75
CA LYS A 77 14.95 6.94 -6.55
C LYS A 77 14.43 8.07 -7.43
N LEU A 78 13.11 8.20 -7.56
CA LEU A 78 12.54 9.29 -8.35
C LEU A 78 12.90 10.65 -7.74
N PRO A 79 13.22 11.66 -8.57
CA PRO A 79 13.52 12.99 -8.07
C PRO A 79 12.36 13.53 -7.25
N ARG A 80 12.68 13.98 -6.03
CA ARG A 80 11.77 14.70 -5.15
C ARG A 80 12.47 15.94 -4.62
N PRO A 81 11.75 17.04 -4.35
CA PRO A 81 12.32 18.14 -3.60
C PRO A 81 12.89 17.57 -2.29
N PRO A 82 14.17 17.84 -1.94
CA PRO A 82 14.67 17.40 -0.65
C PRO A 82 13.79 18.01 0.45
N LEU A 83 13.41 17.17 1.42
CA LEU A 83 12.71 17.64 2.61
C LEU A 83 13.62 18.66 3.31
N PRO A 84 13.22 19.93 3.45
CA PRO A 84 14.09 20.92 4.08
C PRO A 84 14.31 20.55 5.54
N ALA A 85 15.53 20.76 6.05
CA ALA A 85 15.76 20.63 7.48
C ALA A 85 14.88 21.66 8.23
N LEU A 86 14.25 21.25 9.33
CA LEU A 86 13.66 22.23 10.25
C LEU A 86 14.79 23.13 10.77
N PRO A 87 14.59 24.46 10.84
CA PRO A 87 15.56 25.34 11.49
C PRO A 87 15.78 24.88 12.94
N ALA A 88 17.04 24.86 13.37
CA ALA A 88 17.48 24.34 14.68
C ALA A 88 16.79 25.03 15.88
N SER A 89 16.24 26.22 15.66
CA SER A 89 15.32 26.91 16.56
C SER A 89 13.94 26.96 15.92
N VAL A 90 13.10 25.97 16.23
CA VAL A 90 11.64 26.13 16.11
C VAL A 90 11.25 27.08 17.23
N ASP A 91 11.33 28.38 16.98
CA ASP A 91 10.75 29.34 17.90
C ASP A 91 9.24 29.28 17.71
N THR A 92 8.58 28.57 18.62
CA THR A 92 7.11 28.36 18.63
C THR A 92 6.35 29.64 18.97
N THR A 93 7.03 30.76 19.19
CA THR A 93 6.40 32.07 19.41
C THR A 93 6.19 32.74 18.07
N GLY A 94 4.93 32.77 17.65
CA GLY A 94 4.52 33.21 16.32
C GLY A 94 5.00 34.58 15.90
N ASP A 95 4.90 34.77 14.58
CA ASP A 95 5.01 36.02 13.86
C ASP A 95 6.43 36.57 13.69
N THR A 96 7.09 36.12 12.61
CA THR A 96 8.11 36.96 11.97
C THR A 96 7.70 37.16 10.52
N GLY A 97 7.18 38.34 10.21
CA GLY A 97 6.84 38.82 8.87
C GLY A 97 8.07 39.00 7.94
N ASN A 98 9.09 38.17 8.10
CA ASN A 98 10.22 38.11 7.19
C ASN A 98 9.89 37.14 6.05
N ALA A 99 10.17 37.58 4.82
CA ALA A 99 10.04 36.77 3.63
C ALA A 99 10.89 35.50 3.76
N VAL A 100 10.24 34.40 4.13
CA VAL A 100 10.82 33.06 4.07
C VAL A 100 11.13 32.80 2.59
N PRO A 101 12.37 32.42 2.22
CA PRO A 101 12.68 32.05 0.84
C PRO A 101 11.67 31.02 0.34
N ASP A 102 11.25 31.08 -0.92
CA ASP A 102 10.30 30.10 -1.52
C ASP A 102 10.74 28.62 -1.34
N SER A 103 12.02 28.40 -1.03
CA SER A 103 12.62 27.10 -0.76
C SER A 103 12.54 26.60 0.70
N ALA A 104 12.10 27.42 1.66
CA ALA A 104 12.12 27.07 3.09
C ALA A 104 10.72 26.67 3.62
N LEU A 105 10.69 25.75 4.59
CA LEU A 105 9.45 25.33 5.26
C LEU A 105 8.89 26.49 6.09
N ARG A 106 7.62 26.82 5.87
CA ARG A 106 6.90 27.76 6.72
C ARG A 106 6.32 27.02 7.93
N ILE A 107 6.79 27.38 9.13
CA ILE A 107 6.22 26.86 10.38
C ILE A 107 4.89 27.56 10.64
N VAL A 108 3.83 26.80 10.88
CA VAL A 108 2.46 27.32 11.04
C VAL A 108 1.70 26.57 12.14
N LYS A 109 0.72 27.26 12.72
CA LYS A 109 -0.32 26.64 13.55
C LYS A 109 -1.41 26.02 12.66
N GLY A 110 -1.72 24.75 12.88
CA GLY A 110 -2.72 23.99 12.14
C GLY A 110 -4.09 24.67 12.19
N GLU A 111 -4.46 25.20 13.35
CA GLU A 111 -5.70 25.94 13.60
C GLU A 111 -5.86 27.16 12.70
N ALA A 112 -4.76 27.87 12.41
CA ALA A 112 -4.76 29.10 11.62
C ALA A 112 -4.81 28.83 10.10
N ILE A 113 -4.17 27.75 9.66
CA ILE A 113 -4.01 27.46 8.22
C ILE A 113 -4.99 26.41 7.71
N ARG A 114 -5.67 25.65 8.58
CA ARG A 114 -6.62 24.63 8.15
C ARG A 114 -7.70 25.22 7.25
N ARG A 115 -8.12 24.49 6.23
CA ARG A 115 -9.15 24.94 5.28
C ARG A 115 -10.12 23.81 4.97
N GLN A 116 -11.36 24.20 4.74
CA GLN A 116 -12.42 23.32 4.30
C GLN A 116 -13.03 23.86 3.00
N TRP A 117 -13.22 22.98 2.03
CA TRP A 117 -13.89 23.27 0.77
C TRP A 117 -15.06 22.30 0.59
N LEU A 118 -16.27 22.82 0.41
CA LEU A 118 -17.50 22.05 0.25
C LEU A 118 -18.17 22.40 -1.08
N HIS A 119 -18.71 21.41 -1.79
CA HIS A 119 -19.54 21.59 -3.00
C HIS A 119 -18.87 22.43 -4.09
N GLN A 120 -17.56 22.23 -4.29
CA GLN A 120 -16.79 23.00 -5.27
C GLN A 120 -16.76 22.29 -6.62
N GLU A 121 -16.89 23.01 -7.73
CA GLU A 121 -16.66 22.40 -9.05
C GLU A 121 -15.21 21.88 -9.16
N LYS A 122 -14.25 22.67 -8.67
CA LYS A 122 -12.83 22.32 -8.66
C LYS A 122 -12.10 22.90 -7.47
N VAL A 123 -11.22 22.10 -6.85
CA VAL A 123 -10.28 22.52 -5.81
C VAL A 123 -8.86 22.24 -6.29
N ARG A 124 -7.97 23.24 -6.18
CA ARG A 124 -6.54 23.08 -6.44
C ARG A 124 -5.75 23.47 -5.20
N LEU A 125 -4.94 22.54 -4.69
CA LEU A 125 -4.00 22.73 -3.60
C LEU A 125 -2.59 22.53 -4.17
N SER A 126 -1.84 23.60 -4.39
CA SER A 126 -0.51 23.51 -5.00
C SER A 126 0.54 24.35 -4.31
N ASP A 127 1.80 23.95 -4.48
CA ASP A 127 2.99 24.74 -4.18
C ASP A 127 3.08 25.21 -2.72
N LEU A 128 2.79 24.31 -1.77
CA LEU A 128 2.88 24.59 -0.33
C LEU A 128 4.04 23.82 0.31
N ARG A 129 4.77 24.50 1.20
CA ARG A 129 5.83 23.90 2.02
C ARG A 129 5.64 24.29 3.48
N LEU A 130 5.06 23.39 4.28
CA LEU A 130 4.58 23.67 5.64
C LEU A 130 5.20 22.72 6.66
N ALA A 131 5.54 23.26 7.83
CA ALA A 131 5.72 22.51 9.07
C ALA A 131 4.59 22.91 10.03
N VAL A 132 3.70 21.98 10.33
CA VAL A 132 2.44 22.22 11.04
C VAL A 132 2.58 21.79 12.48
N THR A 133 2.20 22.67 13.40
CA THR A 133 2.06 22.38 14.82
C THR A 133 0.61 22.61 15.25
N TRP A 134 0.13 21.84 16.22
CA TRP A 134 -1.21 21.89 16.77
C TRP A 134 -1.15 22.25 18.26
N ASP A 135 -2.13 23.02 18.70
CA ASP A 135 -2.32 23.25 20.12
C ASP A 135 -2.66 21.92 20.82
N PRO A 136 -2.34 21.77 22.12
CA PRO A 136 -2.48 20.51 22.87
C PRO A 136 -3.95 20.16 23.15
N THR A 137 -4.69 19.83 22.09
CA THR A 137 -6.08 19.41 22.10
C THR A 137 -6.18 17.97 21.59
N PRO A 138 -7.20 17.19 22.04
CA PRO A 138 -7.42 15.86 21.51
C PRO A 138 -7.64 15.91 19.99
N SER A 139 -6.96 15.05 19.24
CA SER A 139 -7.16 14.99 17.79
C SER A 139 -8.62 14.63 17.46
N HIS A 140 -9.16 15.28 16.44
CA HIS A 140 -10.52 15.06 15.95
C HIS A 140 -10.58 15.27 14.44
N LYS A 141 -11.37 14.45 13.73
CA LYS A 141 -11.55 14.53 12.27
C LYS A 141 -11.89 15.95 11.81
N ASP A 142 -12.83 16.59 12.50
CA ASP A 142 -13.36 17.89 12.06
C ASP A 142 -12.58 19.11 12.58
N HIS A 143 -11.68 18.91 13.55
CA HIS A 143 -10.95 20.01 14.20
C HIS A 143 -9.46 20.03 13.86
N THR A 144 -8.86 18.85 13.72
CA THR A 144 -7.40 18.69 13.52
C THR A 144 -7.05 18.02 12.19
N THR A 145 -7.97 18.06 11.22
CA THR A 145 -7.63 17.81 9.80
C THR A 145 -7.16 19.13 9.19
N LEU A 146 -5.99 19.11 8.53
CA LEU A 146 -5.41 20.32 7.94
C LEU A 146 -6.19 20.78 6.71
N PHE A 147 -6.36 19.92 5.72
CA PHE A 147 -7.15 20.22 4.52
C PHE A 147 -8.28 19.23 4.35
N HIS A 148 -9.52 19.73 4.36
CA HIS A 148 -10.72 18.93 4.15
C HIS A 148 -11.45 19.39 2.90
N ILE A 149 -11.63 18.50 1.94
CA ILE A 149 -12.31 18.78 0.68
C ILE A 149 -13.46 17.80 0.56
N ALA A 150 -14.70 18.27 0.47
CA ALA A 150 -15.86 17.40 0.32
C ALA A 150 -16.76 17.82 -0.84
N ASP A 151 -17.33 16.82 -1.51
CA ASP A 151 -18.28 16.95 -2.61
C ASP A 151 -17.77 17.85 -3.76
N ALA A 152 -16.54 17.62 -4.19
CA ALA A 152 -15.94 18.39 -5.28
C ALA A 152 -16.08 17.69 -6.65
N GLY A 153 -16.15 18.43 -7.75
CA GLY A 153 -15.99 17.84 -9.08
C GLY A 153 -14.57 17.31 -9.27
N GLU A 154 -13.59 18.20 -9.37
CA GLU A 154 -12.18 17.83 -9.52
C GLU A 154 -11.33 18.35 -8.35
N VAL A 155 -10.47 17.49 -7.82
CA VAL A 155 -9.46 17.84 -6.80
C VAL A 155 -8.08 17.62 -7.38
N VAL A 156 -7.26 18.67 -7.41
CA VAL A 156 -5.85 18.62 -7.84
C VAL A 156 -4.96 19.02 -6.66
N ILE A 157 -4.08 18.11 -6.25
CA ILE A 157 -3.12 18.30 -5.17
C ILE A 157 -1.73 18.09 -5.76
N GLU A 158 -0.88 19.12 -5.79
CA GLU A 158 0.42 18.98 -6.43
C GLU A 158 1.53 19.83 -5.83
N ASN A 159 2.78 19.33 -5.92
CA ASN A 159 3.98 20.06 -5.47
C ASN A 159 3.88 20.52 -4.01
N LEU A 160 3.51 19.61 -3.11
CA LEU A 160 3.37 19.91 -1.68
C LEU A 160 4.46 19.24 -0.86
N THR A 161 4.94 19.92 0.18
CA THR A 161 5.69 19.34 1.29
C THR A 161 4.99 19.74 2.59
N ILE A 162 4.43 18.79 3.33
CA ILE A 162 3.77 19.05 4.61
C ILE A 162 4.32 18.12 5.69
N ILE A 163 4.86 18.72 6.75
CA ILE A 163 5.38 18.00 7.91
C ILE A 163 4.45 18.27 9.08
N GLN A 164 3.90 17.22 9.69
CA GLN A 164 3.19 17.27 10.96
C GLN A 164 4.25 17.20 12.07
N ALA A 165 4.62 18.36 12.60
CA ALA A 165 5.78 18.50 13.46
C ALA A 165 5.55 17.91 14.86
N ASP A 166 4.33 17.92 15.39
CA ASP A 166 4.07 17.38 16.72
C ASP A 166 4.30 15.86 16.77
N PRO A 167 4.98 15.34 17.81
CA PRO A 167 5.32 13.92 17.91
C PRO A 167 4.21 13.06 18.55
N ASP A 168 3.09 13.65 18.95
CA ASP A 168 2.03 13.05 19.77
C ASP A 168 0.66 12.97 19.06
N TYR A 169 0.66 12.83 17.73
CA TYR A 169 -0.51 12.47 16.93
C TYR A 169 -1.70 13.44 17.01
N ARG A 170 -1.45 14.72 17.34
CA ARG A 170 -2.51 15.75 17.47
C ARG A 170 -3.21 16.06 16.16
N GLY A 171 -2.51 15.99 15.03
CA GLY A 171 -3.13 16.08 13.70
C GLY A 171 -3.92 14.81 13.39
N TYR A 172 -5.18 14.92 12.96
CA TYR A 172 -6.00 13.75 12.64
C TYR A 172 -5.74 13.23 11.22
N HIS A 173 -5.83 14.12 10.22
CA HIS A 173 -5.46 13.89 8.84
C HIS A 173 -4.61 15.06 8.33
N THR A 174 -3.69 14.78 7.39
CA THR A 174 -3.06 15.89 6.66
C THR A 174 -3.98 16.38 5.54
N ILE A 175 -4.51 15.47 4.73
CA ILE A 175 -5.48 15.78 3.68
C ILE A 175 -6.59 14.74 3.70
N LEU A 176 -7.84 15.21 3.74
CA LEU A 176 -9.04 14.41 3.60
C LEU A 176 -9.82 14.89 2.38
N VAL A 177 -10.07 13.99 1.44
CA VAL A 177 -10.95 14.22 0.28
C VAL A 177 -12.13 13.27 0.35
N GLU A 178 -13.35 13.83 0.33
CA GLU A 178 -14.60 13.07 0.43
C GLU A 178 -15.50 13.35 -0.78
N GLY A 179 -15.92 12.31 -1.49
CA GLY A 179 -16.95 12.43 -2.52
C GLY A 179 -16.57 13.22 -3.76
N ALA A 180 -15.31 13.17 -4.17
CA ALA A 180 -14.88 13.84 -5.40
C ALA A 180 -15.15 12.99 -6.65
N ASP A 181 -15.55 13.64 -7.75
CA ASP A 181 -15.68 12.95 -9.04
C ASP A 181 -14.31 12.53 -9.59
N ARG A 182 -13.27 13.31 -9.31
CA ARG A 182 -11.89 13.03 -9.69
C ARG A 182 -10.90 13.59 -8.68
N VAL A 183 -9.90 12.79 -8.30
CA VAL A 183 -8.76 13.22 -7.45
C VAL A 183 -7.44 12.97 -8.16
N ILE A 184 -6.58 13.97 -8.17
CA ILE A 184 -5.28 13.97 -8.83
C ILE A 184 -4.24 14.42 -7.80
N VAL A 185 -3.27 13.57 -7.50
CA VAL A 185 -2.18 13.84 -6.56
C VAL A 185 -0.84 13.68 -7.28
N ARG A 186 0.02 14.70 -7.26
CA ARG A 186 1.33 14.67 -7.92
C ARG A 186 2.44 15.34 -7.11
N ASN A 187 3.60 14.71 -7.00
CA ASN A 187 4.78 15.32 -6.37
C ASN A 187 4.46 15.86 -4.96
N VAL A 188 3.87 15.01 -4.12
CA VAL A 188 3.43 15.38 -2.76
C VAL A 188 4.29 14.63 -1.76
N GLN A 189 4.77 15.33 -0.73
CA GLN A 189 5.51 14.75 0.38
C GLN A 189 4.79 15.08 1.68
N LEU A 190 4.43 14.05 2.44
CA LEU A 190 3.79 14.16 3.74
C LEU A 190 4.66 13.46 4.78
N ALA A 191 4.90 14.07 5.94
CA ALA A 191 5.73 13.45 6.97
C ALA A 191 5.24 13.75 8.39
N GLY A 192 5.71 12.95 9.35
CA GLY A 192 5.46 13.15 10.77
C GLY A 192 4.24 12.37 11.29
N SER A 193 3.73 12.75 12.45
CA SER A 193 2.69 11.96 13.13
C SER A 193 1.27 12.47 12.87
N VAL A 194 0.34 11.56 12.54
CA VAL A 194 -1.10 11.83 12.47
C VAL A 194 -1.88 10.69 13.12
N GLN A 195 -2.96 11.00 13.84
CA GLN A 195 -3.78 10.00 14.52
C GLN A 195 -4.41 8.98 13.56
N SER A 196 -4.79 9.40 12.35
CA SER A 196 -5.39 8.52 11.35
C SER A 196 -4.47 8.39 10.13
N PHE A 197 -4.83 8.93 8.96
CA PHE A 197 -4.03 8.82 7.74
C PHE A 197 -3.53 10.17 7.25
N HIS A 198 -2.32 10.21 6.68
CA HIS A 198 -1.82 11.43 6.04
C HIS A 198 -2.70 11.85 4.87
N LEU A 199 -2.97 10.93 3.93
CA LEU A 199 -3.87 11.15 2.81
C LEU A 199 -5.02 10.15 2.87
N ARG A 200 -6.23 10.66 3.10
CA ARG A 200 -7.46 9.87 3.05
C ARG A 200 -8.35 10.35 1.92
N ILE A 201 -8.73 9.43 1.04
CA ILE A 201 -9.62 9.66 -0.09
C ILE A 201 -10.79 8.69 0.06
N GLU A 202 -11.98 9.25 0.29
CA GLU A 202 -13.16 8.48 0.65
C GLU A 202 -14.33 8.82 -0.28
N GLY A 203 -14.97 7.80 -0.85
CA GLY A 203 -16.13 7.99 -1.72
C GLY A 203 -15.83 8.71 -3.03
N CYS A 204 -14.58 8.69 -3.49
CA CYS A 204 -14.21 9.33 -4.76
C CYS A 204 -14.31 8.34 -5.92
N ARG A 205 -14.66 8.82 -7.11
CA ARG A 205 -14.81 7.98 -8.32
C ARG A 205 -13.46 7.64 -8.93
N ASP A 206 -12.81 8.61 -9.57
CA ASP A 206 -11.51 8.38 -10.22
C ASP A 206 -10.37 8.94 -9.37
N VAL A 207 -9.31 8.16 -9.19
CA VAL A 207 -8.15 8.55 -8.37
C VAL A 207 -6.87 8.31 -9.15
N PHE A 208 -6.04 9.35 -9.29
CA PHE A 208 -4.71 9.27 -9.87
C PHE A 208 -3.70 9.84 -8.88
N ILE A 209 -2.77 9.00 -8.43
CA ILE A 209 -1.69 9.35 -7.50
C ILE A 209 -0.37 8.98 -8.16
N ASP A 210 0.52 9.96 -8.28
CA ASP A 210 1.84 9.81 -8.89
C ASP A 210 2.89 10.55 -8.07
N ASN A 211 4.00 9.88 -7.75
CA ASN A 211 5.10 10.47 -7.00
C ASN A 211 4.67 11.06 -5.64
N LEU A 212 3.91 10.29 -4.86
CA LEU A 212 3.59 10.58 -3.46
C LEU A 212 4.68 10.00 -2.55
N GLU A 213 5.17 10.77 -1.59
CA GLU A 213 6.05 10.31 -0.51
C GLU A 213 5.31 10.48 0.82
N ILE A 214 5.27 9.42 1.63
CA ILE A 214 4.79 9.50 3.01
C ILE A 214 5.82 8.87 3.93
N SER A 215 6.28 9.62 4.93
CA SER A 215 7.34 9.16 5.84
C SER A 215 7.02 9.38 7.32
N GLY A 216 7.46 8.45 8.16
CA GLY A 216 7.36 8.61 9.63
C GLY A 216 8.47 9.46 10.25
N ILE A 217 9.25 10.20 9.48
CA ILE A 217 10.40 10.97 10.01
C ILE A 217 9.93 12.02 11.03
N ASP A 218 10.36 11.87 12.29
CA ASP A 218 10.22 12.90 13.33
C ASP A 218 11.35 13.92 13.21
N TYR A 219 11.00 15.13 12.77
CA TYR A 219 11.94 16.22 12.59
C TYR A 219 12.41 16.85 13.90
N HIS A 220 11.85 16.49 15.06
CA HIS A 220 12.43 16.84 16.35
C HIS A 220 13.69 16.02 16.69
N ARG A 221 14.15 15.12 15.79
CA ARG A 221 15.39 14.35 15.91
C ARG A 221 15.48 13.56 17.23
N ARG A 222 14.34 13.14 17.78
CA ARG A 222 14.29 12.30 18.98
C ARG A 222 14.65 10.83 18.71
N GLY A 223 15.04 10.50 17.47
CA GLY A 223 15.37 9.15 17.02
C GLY A 223 14.15 8.22 16.91
N ARG A 224 12.95 8.80 16.83
CA ARG A 224 11.68 8.08 16.74
C ARG A 224 11.11 8.26 15.34
N PHE A 225 10.69 7.19 14.66
CA PHE A 225 10.04 7.32 13.35
C PHE A 225 8.58 6.94 13.46
N ARG A 226 7.73 7.96 13.60
CA ARG A 226 6.29 7.88 13.87
C ARG A 226 5.54 8.35 12.64
N ALA A 227 4.74 7.45 12.10
CA ALA A 227 3.71 7.79 11.14
C ALA A 227 2.34 7.49 11.76
N GLY A 228 1.29 8.10 11.23
CA GLY A 228 -0.03 7.45 11.25
C GLY A 228 -0.12 6.38 10.16
N GLY A 229 -1.31 6.14 9.63
CA GLY A 229 -1.48 5.49 8.34
C GLY A 229 -0.98 6.37 7.19
N GLY A 230 -0.53 5.76 6.11
CA GLY A 230 -0.04 6.48 4.94
C GLY A 230 -1.18 7.00 4.05
N LEU A 231 -1.56 6.17 3.08
CA LEU A 231 -2.66 6.41 2.14
C LEU A 231 -3.85 5.52 2.48
N TRP A 232 -5.05 6.10 2.54
CA TRP A 232 -6.30 5.34 2.61
C TRP A 232 -7.25 5.69 1.47
N LEU A 233 -7.54 4.69 0.64
CA LEU A 233 -8.62 4.72 -0.35
C LEU A 233 -9.82 3.91 0.14
N ASN A 234 -10.95 4.58 0.35
CA ASN A 234 -12.20 3.96 0.76
C ASN A 234 -13.37 4.49 -0.09
N ASN A 235 -14.50 3.79 -0.10
CA ASN A 235 -15.73 4.28 -0.72
C ASN A 235 -16.93 4.25 0.25
N GLY A 236 -16.71 4.58 1.53
CA GLY A 236 -17.78 4.52 2.52
C GLY A 236 -18.30 3.10 2.81
N ASN A 237 -19.44 3.04 3.52
CA ASN A 237 -19.86 1.95 4.40
C ASN A 237 -20.39 0.65 3.73
N THR A 238 -20.25 -0.47 4.46
CA THR A 238 -21.12 -1.65 4.47
C THR A 238 -22.20 -1.54 5.58
N GLY A 239 -23.26 -0.77 5.34
CA GLY A 239 -24.50 -0.79 6.14
C GLY A 239 -24.44 -0.39 7.63
N ARG A 240 -25.60 -0.10 8.23
CA ARG A 240 -25.76 0.34 9.65
C ARG A 240 -25.24 -0.65 10.72
N LEU A 241 -24.76 -1.83 10.32
CA LEU A 241 -24.32 -2.94 11.18
C LEU A 241 -23.05 -3.61 10.65
N GLY A 242 -22.12 -2.85 10.06
CA GLY A 242 -20.85 -3.40 9.57
C GLY A 242 -20.22 -4.33 10.62
N HIS A 243 -19.70 -5.47 10.18
CA HIS A 243 -18.97 -6.39 11.06
C HIS A 243 -17.92 -5.59 11.86
N ASN A 244 -18.14 -5.49 13.18
CA ASN A 244 -17.33 -4.79 14.18
C ASN A 244 -17.47 -3.25 14.31
N GLY A 245 -18.48 -2.60 13.72
CA GLY A 245 -18.84 -1.22 14.09
C GLY A 245 -17.79 -0.13 13.83
N THR A 246 -16.82 -0.35 12.94
CA THR A 246 -15.74 0.61 12.63
C THR A 246 -16.18 1.72 11.65
N GLY A 247 -17.38 2.29 11.85
CA GLY A 247 -18.11 3.14 10.89
C GLY A 247 -17.25 4.07 10.04
N LEU A 248 -17.26 3.86 8.72
CA LEU A 248 -16.68 4.75 7.73
C LEU A 248 -17.82 5.24 6.85
N TRP A 249 -18.17 6.50 7.00
CA TRP A 249 -19.30 7.12 6.33
C TRP A 249 -18.82 8.39 5.63
N THR A 250 -19.21 8.51 4.37
CA THR A 250 -19.14 9.74 3.60
C THR A 250 -20.53 10.05 3.06
N GLU A 251 -20.94 11.30 3.20
CA GLU A 251 -22.22 11.82 2.71
C GLU A 251 -22.30 11.83 1.18
N TYR A 252 -21.15 11.80 0.52
CA TYR A 252 -21.01 12.16 -0.89
C TYR A 252 -20.41 11.01 -1.73
N ALA A 253 -20.63 9.75 -1.32
CA ALA A 253 -20.04 8.59 -1.99
C ALA A 253 -20.34 8.56 -3.50
N ARG A 254 -19.29 8.50 -4.31
CA ARG A 254 -19.34 8.22 -5.75
C ARG A 254 -19.00 6.75 -6.00
N MET A 255 -19.60 6.12 -7.00
CA MET A 255 -19.18 4.77 -7.40
C MET A 255 -17.68 4.75 -7.76
N PRO A 256 -16.86 3.81 -7.24
CA PRO A 256 -15.46 3.72 -7.61
C PRO A 256 -15.33 3.52 -9.12
N GLY A 257 -14.56 4.41 -9.75
CA GLY A 257 -14.12 4.30 -11.13
C GLY A 257 -12.74 3.64 -11.19
N TRP A 258 -11.84 4.27 -11.92
CA TRP A 258 -10.47 3.77 -12.11
C TRP A 258 -9.50 4.42 -11.12
N GLN A 259 -8.67 3.59 -10.49
CA GLN A 259 -7.70 4.00 -9.47
C GLN A 259 -6.28 3.67 -9.92
N VAL A 260 -5.42 4.68 -9.98
CA VAL A 260 -3.99 4.52 -10.28
C VAL A 260 -3.19 5.10 -9.14
N ILE A 261 -2.35 4.26 -8.53
CA ILE A 261 -1.35 4.69 -7.56
C ILE A 261 -0.01 4.21 -8.07
N GLN A 262 0.88 5.13 -8.39
CA GLN A 262 2.17 4.79 -8.96
C GLN A 262 3.29 5.63 -8.41
N ASN A 263 4.52 5.10 -8.53
CA ASN A 263 5.75 5.85 -8.28
C ASN A 263 5.84 6.45 -6.87
N SER A 264 5.11 5.87 -5.92
CA SER A 264 4.97 6.41 -4.57
C SER A 264 5.87 5.66 -3.59
N TYR A 265 6.39 6.38 -2.58
CA TYR A 265 7.34 5.86 -1.60
C TYR A 265 6.79 6.06 -0.18
N PHE A 266 6.64 4.98 0.56
CA PHE A 266 6.15 4.98 1.93
C PHE A 266 7.22 4.41 2.83
N HIS A 267 7.70 5.16 3.82
CA HIS A 267 8.85 4.68 4.59
C HIS A 267 8.92 5.17 6.03
N ASP A 268 9.73 4.47 6.82
CA ASP A 268 10.09 4.82 8.19
C ASP A 268 8.86 4.97 9.11
N GLY A 269 7.80 4.21 8.88
CA GLY A 269 6.68 4.09 9.82
C GLY A 269 6.98 2.99 10.84
N THR A 270 7.80 3.27 11.85
CA THR A 270 8.35 2.22 12.74
C THR A 270 7.75 2.18 14.16
N GLU A 271 7.11 3.26 14.58
CA GLU A 271 6.51 3.41 15.90
C GLU A 271 4.99 3.54 15.84
N SER A 272 4.34 2.85 16.77
CA SER A 272 2.93 3.02 17.09
C SER A 272 2.70 4.21 18.03
N ASP A 273 1.53 4.82 17.96
CA ASP A 273 1.02 5.74 18.98
C ASP A 273 0.59 5.02 20.27
N GLY A 274 0.71 3.69 20.32
CA GLY A 274 0.25 2.83 21.42
C GLY A 274 -1.24 2.47 21.32
N GLY A 275 -1.94 2.91 20.27
CA GLY A 275 -3.32 2.54 19.99
C GLY A 275 -3.41 1.19 19.29
N GLU A 276 -3.52 0.10 20.05
CA GLU A 276 -3.70 -1.28 19.54
C GLU A 276 -4.94 -1.49 18.62
N TRP A 277 -5.79 -0.47 18.47
CA TRP A 277 -7.08 -0.51 17.77
C TRP A 277 -7.10 0.21 16.42
N ARG A 278 -6.03 0.92 16.04
CA ARG A 278 -6.02 1.78 14.85
C ARG A 278 -5.29 1.06 13.71
N ASN A 279 -5.83 1.19 12.50
CA ASN A 279 -5.15 0.72 11.29
C ASN A 279 -4.18 1.82 10.84
N GLN A 280 -2.91 1.46 10.72
CA GLN A 280 -1.82 2.31 10.24
C GLN A 280 -1.05 1.67 9.08
N ASP A 281 -1.77 1.00 8.17
CA ASP A 281 -1.17 0.46 6.94
C ASP A 281 -0.56 1.59 6.08
N ALA A 282 0.56 1.31 5.42
CA ALA A 282 1.22 2.30 4.55
C ALA A 282 0.32 2.68 3.37
N VAL A 283 -0.33 1.67 2.77
CA VAL A 283 -1.40 1.82 1.78
C VAL A 283 -2.56 0.91 2.15
N LEU A 284 -3.73 1.52 2.32
CA LEU A 284 -4.98 0.86 2.65
C LEU A 284 -5.99 1.09 1.53
N ILE A 285 -6.44 0.02 0.86
CA ILE A 285 -7.50 0.08 -0.16
C ILE A 285 -8.66 -0.80 0.28
N HIS A 286 -9.68 -0.16 0.84
CA HIS A 286 -10.79 -0.85 1.50
C HIS A 286 -11.99 -1.16 0.63
N HIS A 287 -12.08 -0.59 -0.57
CA HIS A 287 -13.19 -0.84 -1.45
C HIS A 287 -12.68 -1.51 -2.74
N PRO A 288 -13.41 -2.50 -3.26
CA PRO A 288 -13.14 -3.04 -4.58
C PRO A 288 -13.40 -1.94 -5.61
N GLY A 289 -12.44 -1.74 -6.50
CA GLY A 289 -12.52 -0.83 -7.64
C GLY A 289 -11.57 -1.32 -8.72
N HIS A 290 -11.71 -0.81 -9.93
CA HIS A 290 -10.75 -1.12 -10.98
C HIS A 290 -9.49 -0.29 -10.79
N GLY A 291 -8.33 -0.86 -11.01
CA GLY A 291 -7.12 -0.06 -10.86
C GLY A 291 -5.81 -0.80 -10.88
N VAL A 292 -4.77 -0.03 -10.59
CA VAL A 292 -3.40 -0.50 -10.53
C VAL A 292 -2.61 0.24 -9.45
N LEU A 293 -1.85 -0.52 -8.67
CA LEU A 293 -0.78 -0.07 -7.79
C LEU A 293 0.55 -0.47 -8.45
N PHE A 294 1.26 0.47 -9.07
CA PHE A 294 2.42 0.20 -9.91
C PHE A 294 3.71 0.92 -9.48
N ASN A 295 4.83 0.21 -9.39
CA ASN A 295 6.13 0.82 -9.10
C ASN A 295 6.13 1.66 -7.81
N ASN A 296 5.53 1.14 -6.73
CA ASN A 296 5.57 1.77 -5.43
C ASN A 296 6.57 1.05 -4.53
N VAL A 297 7.16 1.78 -3.58
CA VAL A 297 8.09 1.24 -2.61
C VAL A 297 7.53 1.45 -1.21
N VAL A 298 7.50 0.40 -0.40
CA VAL A 298 7.27 0.48 1.05
C VAL A 298 8.49 -0.04 1.77
N GLU A 299 9.06 0.74 2.68
CA GLU A 299 10.30 0.39 3.36
C GLU A 299 10.25 0.69 4.86
N ASN A 300 10.70 -0.26 5.69
CA ASN A 300 10.76 -0.08 7.15
C ASN A 300 9.41 0.36 7.75
N TRP A 301 8.33 -0.29 7.33
CA TRP A 301 6.98 -0.02 7.83
C TRP A 301 6.58 -1.12 8.80
N PHE A 302 6.77 -0.84 10.08
CA PHE A 302 6.51 -1.76 11.18
C PHE A 302 5.52 -1.12 12.13
N HIS A 303 4.37 -1.75 12.32
CA HIS A 303 3.44 -1.37 13.38
C HIS A 303 3.11 -2.61 14.21
N PRO A 304 3.79 -2.82 15.36
CA PRO A 304 3.38 -3.84 16.29
C PRO A 304 2.06 -3.40 16.99
N PRO A 305 1.04 -4.26 17.05
CA PRO A 305 1.12 -5.69 16.75
C PRO A 305 0.67 -6.12 15.34
N MET A 306 0.05 -5.31 14.47
CA MET A 306 -0.69 -5.90 13.33
C MET A 306 -0.80 -5.14 12.00
N ASP A 307 -0.10 -4.02 11.75
CA ASP A 307 -0.20 -3.34 10.42
C ASP A 307 0.91 -3.69 9.44
N GLY A 308 0.56 -3.57 8.15
CA GLY A 308 1.31 -4.01 6.99
C GLY A 308 1.62 -2.86 6.05
N GLY A 309 2.34 -3.18 4.99
CA GLY A 309 2.68 -2.22 3.95
C GLY A 309 1.47 -1.97 3.07
N PHE A 310 0.85 -3.05 2.60
CA PHE A 310 -0.39 -3.00 1.85
C PHE A 310 -1.48 -3.76 2.59
N ASP A 311 -2.68 -3.17 2.69
CA ASP A 311 -3.92 -3.86 3.02
C ASP A 311 -4.95 -3.56 1.93
N ILE A 312 -5.11 -4.53 1.04
CA ILE A 312 -6.03 -4.45 -0.09
C ILE A 312 -7.28 -5.25 0.28
N GLY A 313 -8.03 -4.67 1.22
CA GLY A 313 -9.07 -5.34 1.97
C GLY A 313 -10.42 -5.51 1.28
N PHE A 314 -10.73 -4.83 0.16
CA PHE A 314 -12.00 -4.96 -0.60
C PHE A 314 -13.23 -5.37 0.24
N ARG A 315 -13.60 -4.55 1.23
CA ARG A 315 -14.57 -4.91 2.27
C ARG A 315 -16.03 -4.70 1.87
N ARG A 316 -16.31 -4.30 0.62
CA ARG A 316 -17.68 -4.01 0.14
C ARG A 316 -18.33 -5.26 -0.42
N ALA A 317 -19.54 -5.54 0.06
CA ALA A 317 -20.31 -6.74 -0.24
C ALA A 317 -21.42 -6.49 -1.26
N GLU A 318 -21.70 -5.23 -1.54
CA GLU A 318 -22.83 -4.81 -2.35
C GLU A 318 -22.58 -5.16 -3.84
N PRO A 319 -23.60 -5.62 -4.59
CA PRO A 319 -23.43 -6.10 -5.96
C PRO A 319 -22.73 -5.12 -6.90
N GLU A 320 -23.01 -3.83 -6.76
CA GLU A 320 -22.42 -2.76 -7.56
C GLU A 320 -20.93 -2.50 -7.25
N TYR A 321 -20.39 -3.13 -6.21
CA TYR A 321 -18.97 -3.13 -5.87
C TYR A 321 -18.26 -4.44 -6.24
N GLN A 322 -18.96 -5.40 -6.87
CA GLN A 322 -18.36 -6.68 -7.26
C GLN A 322 -17.82 -6.66 -8.70
N ASP A 323 -17.19 -7.77 -9.11
CA ASP A 323 -16.58 -7.96 -10.44
C ASP A 323 -15.52 -6.90 -10.76
N ARG A 324 -14.76 -6.50 -9.73
CA ARG A 324 -13.68 -5.53 -9.83
C ARG A 324 -12.35 -6.23 -10.05
N PHE A 325 -11.48 -5.55 -10.78
CA PHE A 325 -10.17 -6.07 -11.14
C PHE A 325 -9.10 -5.06 -10.76
N PHE A 326 -8.19 -5.47 -9.89
CA PHE A 326 -7.11 -4.61 -9.41
C PHE A 326 -5.78 -5.32 -9.49
N ARG A 327 -4.77 -4.59 -9.94
CA ARG A 327 -3.42 -5.12 -10.15
C ARG A 327 -2.42 -4.44 -9.23
N VAL A 328 -1.53 -5.20 -8.64
CA VAL A 328 -0.42 -4.78 -7.80
C VAL A 328 0.84 -5.28 -8.50
N GLU A 329 1.53 -4.37 -9.19
CA GLU A 329 2.57 -4.71 -10.14
C GLU A 329 3.86 -3.93 -9.89
N ARG A 330 5.01 -4.59 -10.00
CA ARG A 330 6.32 -3.94 -9.92
C ARG A 330 6.56 -3.15 -8.63
N ASN A 331 5.90 -3.53 -7.53
CA ASN A 331 6.12 -2.88 -6.25
C ASN A 331 7.24 -3.57 -5.47
N ILE A 332 7.88 -2.82 -4.58
CA ILE A 332 8.88 -3.31 -3.65
C ILE A 332 8.34 -3.09 -2.25
N LEU A 333 8.29 -4.15 -1.45
CA LEU A 333 8.05 -4.03 -0.01
C LEU A 333 9.23 -4.64 0.71
N ARG A 334 9.92 -3.83 1.52
CA ARG A 334 11.14 -4.20 2.22
C ARG A 334 11.00 -3.94 3.70
N ASN A 335 11.24 -4.98 4.50
CA ASN A 335 11.14 -4.94 5.94
C ASN A 335 9.78 -4.37 6.38
N VAL A 336 8.75 -5.13 6.06
CA VAL A 336 7.36 -4.79 6.34
C VAL A 336 6.75 -6.01 7.02
N THR A 337 5.90 -5.82 8.02
CA THR A 337 5.31 -6.97 8.72
C THR A 337 4.50 -7.84 7.78
N PHE A 338 3.58 -7.24 7.03
CA PHE A 338 2.59 -7.95 6.24
C PHE A 338 2.23 -7.28 4.91
N ILE A 339 1.81 -8.11 3.95
CA ILE A 339 0.87 -7.74 2.90
C ILE A 339 -0.45 -8.42 3.22
N LYS A 340 -1.49 -7.63 3.38
CA LYS A 340 -2.81 -8.10 3.77
C LYS A 340 -3.73 -8.23 2.55
N THR A 341 -4.34 -9.39 2.39
CA THR A 341 -5.25 -9.75 1.28
C THR A 341 -6.67 -9.24 1.52
N PRO A 342 -7.62 -9.44 0.58
CA PRO A 342 -9.00 -9.00 0.71
C PRO A 342 -9.79 -9.58 1.89
N ALA A 343 -10.83 -8.85 2.25
CA ALA A 343 -11.76 -9.15 3.31
C ALA A 343 -13.02 -9.86 2.87
N ALA A 344 -13.87 -10.11 3.88
CA ALA A 344 -15.17 -10.73 3.76
C ALA A 344 -16.09 -9.89 2.87
N ALA A 345 -15.97 -10.08 1.56
CA ALA A 345 -16.82 -9.48 0.56
C ALA A 345 -17.31 -10.57 -0.40
N PRO A 346 -18.63 -10.83 -0.49
CA PRO A 346 -19.21 -11.74 -1.46
C PRO A 346 -19.15 -11.14 -2.87
N GLY A 347 -18.21 -11.59 -3.71
CA GLY A 347 -18.29 -11.41 -5.16
C GLY A 347 -16.99 -11.74 -5.87
N PRO A 348 -17.00 -11.89 -7.21
CA PRO A 348 -15.85 -12.35 -7.98
C PRO A 348 -14.85 -11.21 -8.24
N ASN A 349 -14.45 -10.43 -7.22
CA ASN A 349 -13.36 -9.48 -7.45
C ASN A 349 -12.06 -10.26 -7.62
N THR A 350 -11.21 -9.77 -8.50
CA THR A 350 -9.92 -10.38 -8.78
C THR A 350 -8.79 -9.42 -8.42
N LEU A 351 -7.86 -9.91 -7.60
CA LEU A 351 -6.67 -9.18 -7.19
C LEU A 351 -5.42 -9.90 -7.69
N PHE A 352 -4.63 -9.22 -8.51
CA PHE A 352 -3.39 -9.76 -9.04
C PHE A 352 -2.18 -9.06 -8.43
N TYR A 353 -1.33 -9.82 -7.76
CA TYR A 353 0.03 -9.44 -7.40
C TYR A 353 0.98 -10.03 -8.43
N ALA A 354 1.49 -9.22 -9.35
CA ALA A 354 2.35 -9.70 -10.42
C ALA A 354 3.69 -8.98 -10.47
N ASN A 355 4.79 -9.74 -10.54
CA ASN A 355 6.14 -9.18 -10.58
C ASN A 355 6.36 -8.17 -9.44
N ASN A 356 6.20 -8.55 -8.19
CA ASN A 356 6.61 -7.71 -7.06
C ASN A 356 7.84 -8.30 -6.40
N LEU A 357 8.59 -7.46 -5.69
CA LEU A 357 9.71 -7.85 -4.86
C LEU A 357 9.34 -7.64 -3.38
N PHE A 358 9.34 -8.73 -2.62
CA PHE A 358 9.07 -8.73 -1.20
C PHE A 358 10.33 -9.12 -0.46
N ILE A 359 10.85 -8.27 0.42
CA ILE A 359 12.05 -8.53 1.23
C ILE A 359 11.62 -8.50 2.70
N ASN A 360 11.84 -9.59 3.43
CA ASN A 360 11.45 -9.73 4.84
C ASN A 360 10.00 -9.32 5.09
N THR A 361 9.09 -9.78 4.22
CA THR A 361 7.66 -9.45 4.24
C THR A 361 6.84 -10.73 4.13
N GLN A 362 5.84 -10.88 5.00
CA GLN A 362 4.97 -12.05 5.04
C GLN A 362 3.62 -11.76 4.38
N LEU A 363 3.07 -12.73 3.65
CA LEU A 363 1.71 -12.67 3.14
C LEU A 363 0.74 -12.98 4.29
N ALA A 364 -0.27 -12.14 4.51
CA ALA A 364 -1.14 -12.24 5.67
C ALA A 364 -2.61 -12.32 5.25
N ASP A 365 -3.18 -13.50 5.42
CA ASP A 365 -4.51 -13.82 4.90
C ASP A 365 -5.60 -13.64 5.97
N TYR A 366 -5.80 -12.38 6.40
CA TYR A 366 -6.33 -12.06 7.74
C TYR A 366 -7.83 -11.97 7.90
N HIS A 367 -8.51 -11.62 6.83
CA HIS A 367 -9.88 -11.23 6.94
C HIS A 367 -10.82 -12.43 6.83
N LYS A 368 -11.84 -12.42 7.69
CA LYS A 368 -12.78 -13.52 7.91
C LYS A 368 -13.83 -13.62 6.80
N GLY A 369 -13.52 -14.09 5.60
CA GLY A 369 -14.56 -14.35 4.59
C GLY A 369 -14.06 -14.73 3.20
N ALA A 370 -14.99 -15.16 2.35
CA ALA A 370 -14.76 -15.70 1.02
C ALA A 370 -15.29 -14.78 -0.09
N ALA A 371 -14.63 -14.80 -1.26
CA ALA A 371 -15.18 -14.86 -2.63
C ALA A 371 -14.28 -14.22 -3.71
N ASN A 372 -13.28 -13.43 -3.31
CA ASN A 372 -12.34 -12.81 -4.27
C ASN A 372 -11.27 -13.81 -4.70
N ASP A 373 -10.91 -13.87 -5.98
CA ASP A 373 -9.76 -14.65 -6.45
C ASP A 373 -8.49 -13.82 -6.30
N VAL A 374 -7.50 -14.34 -5.55
CA VAL A 374 -6.21 -13.67 -5.37
C VAL A 374 -5.12 -14.46 -6.08
N HIS A 375 -4.39 -13.79 -6.96
CA HIS A 375 -3.33 -14.37 -7.76
C HIS A 375 -2.00 -13.71 -7.45
N TYR A 376 -1.01 -14.51 -7.07
CA TYR A 376 0.39 -14.11 -6.92
C TYR A 376 1.19 -14.78 -8.04
N VAL A 377 1.72 -14.00 -8.98
CA VAL A 377 2.39 -14.51 -10.18
C VAL A 377 3.74 -13.82 -10.37
N HIS A 378 4.81 -14.59 -10.60
CA HIS A 378 6.16 -14.05 -10.86
C HIS A 378 6.69 -13.11 -9.76
N ASN A 379 6.23 -13.28 -8.52
CA ASN A 379 6.77 -12.49 -7.41
C ASN A 379 8.10 -13.09 -6.95
N THR A 380 9.00 -12.22 -6.50
CA THR A 380 10.26 -12.62 -5.87
C THR A 380 10.17 -12.29 -4.39
N CYS A 381 10.32 -13.28 -3.52
CA CYS A 381 10.28 -13.13 -2.07
C CYS A 381 11.65 -13.48 -1.50
N ILE A 382 12.31 -12.53 -0.84
CA ILE A 382 13.62 -12.66 -0.20
C ILE A 382 13.44 -12.64 1.31
N TYR A 383 13.91 -13.70 1.98
CA TYR A 383 13.87 -13.84 3.44
C TYR A 383 15.29 -13.83 3.98
N ASP A 384 15.87 -12.64 4.14
CA ASP A 384 17.23 -12.45 4.66
C ASP A 384 17.25 -11.29 5.64
N LEU A 385 17.33 -11.61 6.94
CA LEU A 385 17.39 -10.60 7.99
C LEU A 385 18.66 -9.74 7.94
N ALA A 386 19.72 -10.18 7.27
CA ALA A 386 20.90 -9.34 7.05
C ALA A 386 20.58 -8.13 6.15
N LYS A 387 19.53 -8.21 5.33
CA LYS A 387 19.02 -7.10 4.50
C LYS A 387 18.18 -6.08 5.26
N ALA A 388 17.82 -6.37 6.51
CA ALA A 388 17.20 -5.37 7.38
C ALA A 388 18.27 -4.47 8.04
N PRO A 389 18.07 -3.14 8.11
CA PRO A 389 18.94 -2.25 8.88
C PRO A 389 19.09 -2.75 10.32
N VAL A 390 20.30 -2.65 10.88
CA VAL A 390 20.62 -3.16 12.23
C VAL A 390 19.56 -2.79 13.28
N PRO A 391 19.08 -1.52 13.37
CA PRO A 391 18.08 -1.12 14.37
C PRO A 391 16.72 -1.79 14.18
N PHE A 392 16.39 -2.25 12.97
CA PHE A 392 15.08 -2.78 12.60
C PHE A 392 15.06 -4.30 12.43
N ARG A 393 16.19 -4.99 12.59
CA ARG A 393 16.28 -6.45 12.39
C ARG A 393 15.27 -7.25 13.20
N GLU A 394 15.07 -6.88 14.47
CA GLU A 394 14.08 -7.58 15.31
C GLU A 394 12.64 -7.31 14.88
N LEU A 395 12.32 -6.10 14.43
CA LEU A 395 11.00 -5.79 13.87
C LEU A 395 10.78 -6.57 12.57
N ALA A 396 11.79 -6.62 11.71
CA ALA A 396 11.78 -7.36 10.45
C ALA A 396 11.71 -8.88 10.64
N ARG A 397 12.15 -9.41 11.79
CA ARG A 397 12.11 -10.85 12.12
C ARG A 397 10.74 -11.46 11.88
N ARG A 398 9.68 -10.74 12.22
CA ARG A 398 8.32 -11.22 12.02
C ARG A 398 8.00 -11.44 10.54
N GLY A 399 8.23 -10.44 9.70
CA GLY A 399 8.06 -10.54 8.25
C GLY A 399 9.00 -11.55 7.60
N ALA A 400 10.16 -11.82 8.23
CA ALA A 400 11.13 -12.80 7.75
C ALA A 400 10.88 -14.26 8.21
N SER A 401 9.95 -14.48 9.13
CA SER A 401 9.78 -15.79 9.80
C SER A 401 9.07 -16.86 8.95
N GLY A 402 8.44 -16.45 7.85
CA GLY A 402 7.70 -17.35 7.00
C GLY A 402 7.10 -16.68 5.77
N TYR A 403 6.63 -17.50 4.84
CA TYR A 403 6.08 -16.99 3.58
C TYR A 403 4.65 -16.47 3.75
N ALA A 404 3.74 -17.27 4.31
CA ALA A 404 2.34 -16.89 4.47
C ALA A 404 1.78 -17.24 5.86
N SER A 405 1.08 -16.29 6.47
CA SER A 405 0.27 -16.46 7.67
C SER A 405 -1.20 -16.63 7.27
N LEU A 406 -1.73 -17.82 7.49
CA LEU A 406 -3.10 -18.21 7.20
C LEU A 406 -3.96 -17.90 8.43
N TRP A 407 -4.93 -17.01 8.26
CA TRP A 407 -5.96 -16.76 9.25
C TRP A 407 -7.28 -17.37 8.73
N ASN A 408 -8.35 -16.59 8.53
CA ASN A 408 -9.69 -17.15 8.33
C ASN A 408 -10.37 -16.76 7.01
N TYR A 409 -9.61 -16.68 5.92
CA TYR A 409 -10.13 -16.43 4.58
C TYR A 409 -10.72 -17.70 3.96
N GLY A 410 -11.68 -17.60 3.04
CA GLY A 410 -12.38 -18.78 2.48
C GLY A 410 -12.22 -19.02 0.98
N ALA A 411 -11.54 -18.13 0.26
CA ALA A 411 -11.42 -18.22 -1.20
C ALA A 411 -10.05 -18.75 -1.67
N PRO A 412 -9.94 -19.19 -2.94
CA PRO A 412 -8.67 -19.64 -3.50
C PRO A 412 -7.61 -18.54 -3.53
N THR A 413 -6.39 -18.90 -3.15
CA THR A 413 -5.19 -18.08 -3.38
C THR A 413 -4.27 -18.85 -4.31
N HIS A 414 -4.06 -18.32 -5.51
CA HIS A 414 -3.20 -18.91 -6.52
C HIS A 414 -1.79 -18.35 -6.39
N LEU A 415 -0.80 -19.22 -6.25
CA LEU A 415 0.61 -18.86 -6.13
C LEU A 415 1.37 -19.52 -7.28
N ALA A 416 1.74 -18.77 -8.30
CA ALA A 416 2.31 -19.34 -9.51
C ALA A 416 3.64 -18.69 -9.90
N ASN A 417 4.57 -19.51 -10.40
CA ASN A 417 5.82 -19.07 -11.01
C ASN A 417 6.63 -18.07 -10.13
N SER A 418 6.50 -18.15 -8.81
CA SER A 418 7.16 -17.23 -7.89
C SER A 418 8.49 -17.81 -7.41
N LEU A 419 9.46 -16.96 -7.13
CA LEU A 419 10.72 -17.32 -6.50
C LEU A 419 10.63 -16.98 -5.02
N LEU A 420 10.86 -17.96 -4.16
CA LEU A 420 11.10 -17.73 -2.74
C LEU A 420 12.53 -18.09 -2.42
N TYR A 421 13.29 -17.12 -1.95
CA TYR A 421 14.70 -17.24 -1.65
C TYR A 421 14.95 -16.96 -0.16
N ARG A 422 15.52 -17.94 0.53
CA ARG A 422 16.08 -17.79 1.87
C ARG A 422 17.52 -18.28 1.81
N PRO A 423 18.54 -17.42 1.96
CA PRO A 423 19.92 -17.87 2.00
C PRO A 423 20.12 -18.82 3.20
N ALA A 424 21.21 -19.58 3.17
CA ALA A 424 21.56 -20.43 4.31
C ALA A 424 21.58 -19.60 5.60
N PRO A 425 20.94 -20.06 6.68
CA PRO A 425 20.81 -19.29 7.90
C PRO A 425 22.20 -18.92 8.41
N SER A 426 22.43 -17.61 8.57
CA SER A 426 23.61 -17.15 9.32
C SER A 426 23.44 -17.51 10.80
N PRO A 427 24.52 -17.52 11.61
CA PRO A 427 24.39 -17.71 13.06
C PRO A 427 23.42 -16.72 13.73
N ALA A 428 23.23 -15.53 13.13
CA ALA A 428 22.29 -14.51 13.61
C ALA A 428 20.82 -14.80 13.22
N ASP A 429 20.58 -15.73 12.28
CA ASP A 429 19.25 -16.14 11.84
C ASP A 429 19.10 -17.68 11.80
N ALA A 430 19.34 -18.34 12.94
CA ALA A 430 19.04 -19.76 13.11
C ALA A 430 17.53 -20.05 13.25
N SER A 431 16.66 -19.05 13.03
CA SER A 431 15.23 -19.15 13.31
C SER A 431 14.53 -20.14 12.37
N PRO A 432 13.55 -20.93 12.87
CA PRO A 432 12.75 -21.79 12.02
C PRO A 432 12.05 -20.99 10.91
N PHE A 433 12.10 -21.47 9.67
CA PHE A 433 11.25 -20.96 8.61
C PHE A 433 9.98 -21.78 8.53
N THR A 434 8.83 -21.11 8.53
CA THR A 434 7.57 -21.77 8.21
C THR A 434 7.04 -21.25 6.89
N VAL A 435 6.90 -22.10 5.86
CA VAL A 435 6.34 -21.66 4.58
C VAL A 435 4.90 -21.20 4.79
N TYR A 436 4.06 -22.03 5.41
CA TYR A 436 2.67 -21.70 5.75
C TYR A 436 2.44 -21.81 7.26
N TYR A 437 2.05 -20.71 7.90
CA TYR A 437 1.68 -20.69 9.31
C TYR A 437 0.17 -20.51 9.46
N ALA A 438 -0.56 -21.52 9.91
CA ALA A 438 -1.97 -21.39 10.25
C ALA A 438 -2.14 -20.91 11.69
N ASN A 439 -2.76 -19.75 11.90
CA ASN A 439 -2.98 -19.24 13.25
C ASN A 439 -4.04 -20.04 14.02
N LYS A 440 -4.31 -19.61 15.26
CA LYS A 440 -5.30 -20.24 16.15
C LYS A 440 -6.75 -20.12 15.65
N ASP A 441 -7.04 -19.11 14.83
CA ASP A 441 -8.37 -18.77 14.33
C ASP A 441 -8.63 -19.32 12.92
N ALA A 442 -7.63 -19.95 12.30
CA ALA A 442 -7.74 -20.52 10.97
C ALA A 442 -8.58 -21.80 10.97
N ALA A 443 -9.39 -21.97 9.92
CA ALA A 443 -10.06 -23.23 9.67
C ALA A 443 -9.02 -24.37 9.50
N PRO A 444 -9.26 -25.59 10.03
CA PRO A 444 -8.28 -26.68 9.99
C PRO A 444 -7.81 -27.09 8.58
N ASP A 445 -8.63 -26.86 7.57
CA ASP A 445 -8.45 -27.19 6.16
C ASP A 445 -8.14 -25.96 5.29
N LYS A 446 -7.97 -24.79 5.93
CA LYS A 446 -7.71 -23.50 5.27
C LYS A 446 -6.58 -23.55 4.23
N TYR A 447 -5.53 -24.30 4.53
CA TYR A 447 -4.36 -24.44 3.65
C TYR A 447 -4.69 -25.08 2.29
N LEU A 448 -5.82 -25.81 2.17
CA LEU A 448 -6.26 -26.40 0.90
C LEU A 448 -6.66 -25.35 -0.15
N HIS A 449 -6.96 -24.11 0.28
CA HIS A 449 -7.29 -23.00 -0.63
C HIS A 449 -6.05 -22.38 -1.27
N PHE A 450 -4.84 -22.70 -0.79
CA PHE A 450 -3.60 -22.23 -1.38
C PHE A 450 -3.19 -23.18 -2.52
N LYS A 451 -3.29 -22.67 -3.75
CA LYS A 451 -3.03 -23.40 -4.99
C LYS A 451 -1.66 -22.96 -5.53
N SER A 452 -0.61 -23.60 -5.04
CA SER A 452 0.75 -23.38 -5.53
C SER A 452 0.97 -24.06 -6.88
N ALA A 453 1.74 -23.48 -7.78
CA ALA A 453 2.14 -24.16 -9.02
C ALA A 453 3.44 -23.56 -9.56
N PHE A 454 4.37 -24.41 -10.00
CA PHE A 454 5.61 -24.00 -10.66
C PHE A 454 6.45 -22.96 -9.88
N ASN A 455 6.32 -22.92 -8.55
CA ASN A 455 7.13 -22.04 -7.72
C ASN A 455 8.54 -22.61 -7.56
N THR A 456 9.53 -21.74 -7.49
CA THR A 456 10.89 -22.13 -7.10
C THR A 456 11.09 -21.79 -5.63
N TRP A 457 11.18 -22.81 -4.79
CA TRP A 457 11.47 -22.70 -3.38
C TRP A 457 12.98 -22.87 -3.19
N ALA A 458 13.74 -21.77 -3.22
CA ALA A 458 15.17 -21.75 -2.94
C ALA A 458 15.40 -21.56 -1.44
N LEU A 459 15.17 -22.63 -0.67
CA LEU A 459 15.13 -22.62 0.79
C LEU A 459 16.08 -23.68 1.35
N SER A 460 16.85 -23.32 2.39
CA SER A 460 17.61 -24.33 3.15
C SER A 460 16.68 -25.31 3.85
N LEU A 461 17.00 -26.61 3.78
CA LEU A 461 16.25 -27.66 4.48
C LEU A 461 16.43 -27.59 6.00
N SER A 462 17.54 -27.00 6.48
CA SER A 462 17.80 -26.84 7.91
C SER A 462 16.75 -25.90 8.52
N ASN A 463 15.96 -26.40 9.48
CA ASN A 463 14.91 -25.66 10.20
C ASN A 463 13.74 -25.19 9.31
N LEU A 464 13.44 -25.90 8.22
CA LEU A 464 12.27 -25.66 7.38
C LEU A 464 11.06 -26.48 7.88
N THR A 465 9.90 -25.84 7.92
CA THR A 465 8.61 -26.51 8.09
C THR A 465 7.66 -26.01 7.01
N TRP A 466 6.96 -26.92 6.33
CA TRP A 466 6.07 -26.53 5.24
C TRP A 466 4.75 -25.96 5.76
N LEU A 467 4.10 -26.65 6.70
CA LEU A 467 2.91 -26.15 7.39
C LEU A 467 3.07 -26.31 8.90
N ARG A 468 2.92 -25.22 9.63
CA ARG A 468 2.77 -25.20 11.09
C ARG A 468 1.42 -24.63 11.46
N THR A 469 0.69 -25.26 12.38
CA THR A 469 -0.54 -24.71 12.96
C THR A 469 -0.26 -24.21 14.38
N ALA A 470 -0.98 -23.18 14.81
CA ALA A 470 -0.88 -22.68 16.18
C ALA A 470 -1.36 -23.69 17.22
N ARG A 471 -2.25 -24.62 16.83
CA ARG A 471 -2.85 -25.64 17.72
C ARG A 471 -1.99 -26.90 17.83
N ASP A 472 -1.48 -27.38 16.70
CA ASP A 472 -0.88 -28.71 16.58
C ASP A 472 0.64 -28.66 16.34
N GLY A 473 1.20 -27.46 16.17
CA GLY A 473 2.61 -27.30 15.82
C GLY A 473 2.89 -27.71 14.37
N ALA A 474 4.04 -28.33 14.11
CA ALA A 474 4.43 -28.71 12.76
C ALA A 474 3.56 -29.85 12.21
N ARG A 475 2.77 -29.57 11.17
CA ARG A 475 1.83 -30.51 10.54
C ARG A 475 2.40 -31.16 9.28
N TYR A 476 3.00 -30.38 8.39
CA TYR A 476 3.70 -30.87 7.20
C TYR A 476 5.14 -30.39 7.23
N LYS A 477 6.09 -31.32 7.16
CA LYS A 477 7.52 -31.01 7.34
C LYS A 477 8.20 -30.76 5.99
N THR A 478 7.73 -31.42 4.94
CA THR A 478 8.37 -31.40 3.61
C THR A 478 7.41 -30.91 2.52
N LEU A 479 7.97 -30.55 1.35
CA LEU A 479 7.19 -30.25 0.15
C LEU A 479 6.36 -31.46 -0.31
N ASP A 480 6.88 -32.69 -0.14
CA ASP A 480 6.15 -33.88 -0.54
C ASP A 480 4.97 -34.19 0.39
N ASP A 481 5.07 -33.88 1.68
CA ASP A 481 3.92 -33.92 2.60
C ASP A 481 2.82 -32.96 2.12
N TRP A 482 3.22 -31.75 1.75
CA TRP A 482 2.31 -30.73 1.25
C TRP A 482 1.61 -31.15 -0.05
N ARG A 483 2.35 -31.69 -1.01
CA ARG A 483 1.80 -32.21 -2.26
C ARG A 483 0.77 -33.30 -2.03
N ARG A 484 1.11 -34.31 -1.21
CA ARG A 484 0.18 -35.39 -0.86
C ARG A 484 -1.08 -34.87 -0.18
N ALA A 485 -0.94 -33.85 0.67
CA ALA A 485 -2.05 -33.31 1.44
C ALA A 485 -2.97 -32.36 0.66
N THR A 486 -2.47 -31.70 -0.39
CA THR A 486 -3.20 -30.63 -1.10
C THR A 486 -3.59 -30.98 -2.52
N ASP A 487 -2.85 -31.89 -3.17
CA ASP A 487 -2.97 -32.23 -4.60
C ASP A 487 -3.00 -31.00 -5.54
N SER A 488 -2.46 -29.86 -5.07
CA SER A 488 -2.53 -28.58 -5.79
C SER A 488 -1.17 -28.12 -6.31
N ASP A 489 -0.08 -28.52 -5.66
CA ASP A 489 1.28 -28.09 -5.99
C ASP A 489 1.88 -28.86 -7.19
N THR A 490 1.50 -28.40 -8.38
CA THR A 490 1.96 -28.94 -9.66
C THR A 490 3.25 -28.26 -10.12
N GLY A 491 4.33 -29.03 -10.23
CA GLY A 491 5.56 -28.59 -10.89
C GLY A 491 6.45 -27.59 -10.14
N SER A 492 6.16 -27.25 -8.88
CA SER A 492 7.12 -26.46 -8.08
C SER A 492 8.41 -27.26 -7.81
N ALA A 493 9.49 -26.59 -7.43
CA ALA A 493 10.75 -27.24 -7.10
C ALA A 493 11.34 -26.67 -5.82
N LEU A 494 11.89 -27.54 -4.97
CA LEU A 494 12.73 -27.15 -3.84
C LEU A 494 14.18 -27.29 -4.28
N VAL A 495 14.92 -26.19 -4.24
CA VAL A 495 16.31 -26.11 -4.73
C VAL A 495 17.23 -25.55 -3.65
N ASP A 496 18.53 -25.83 -3.77
CA ASP A 496 19.52 -25.21 -2.92
C ASP A 496 19.55 -23.68 -3.15
N PRO A 497 19.55 -22.84 -2.10
CA PRO A 497 19.64 -21.39 -2.27
C PRO A 497 20.85 -20.94 -3.11
N GLY A 498 21.98 -21.64 -3.04
CA GLY A 498 23.19 -21.35 -3.82
C GLY A 498 23.04 -21.57 -5.32
N ALA A 499 21.97 -22.23 -5.79
CA ALA A 499 21.66 -22.37 -7.22
C ALA A 499 20.99 -21.13 -7.84
N ILE A 500 20.61 -20.15 -7.01
CA ILE A 500 20.02 -18.90 -7.47
C ILE A 500 21.12 -17.87 -7.72
N HIS A 501 21.19 -17.39 -8.97
CA HIS A 501 22.17 -16.40 -9.39
C HIS A 501 21.46 -15.08 -9.70
N PHE A 502 21.57 -14.14 -8.76
CA PHE A 502 21.17 -12.75 -8.95
C PHE A 502 22.29 -11.94 -9.63
N ALA A 503 21.92 -10.86 -10.31
CA ALA A 503 22.86 -9.97 -10.98
C ALA A 503 23.86 -9.35 -10.00
N ASN A 504 23.38 -8.86 -8.84
CA ASN A 504 24.25 -8.47 -7.73
C ASN A 504 23.46 -8.46 -6.41
N TYR A 505 23.33 -9.64 -5.79
CA TYR A 505 22.59 -9.78 -4.52
C TYR A 505 23.12 -8.86 -3.43
N ALA A 506 24.45 -8.72 -3.29
CA ALA A 506 25.05 -7.89 -2.25
C ALA A 506 24.67 -6.41 -2.40
N ALA A 507 24.57 -5.93 -3.65
CA ALA A 507 24.15 -4.57 -3.97
C ALA A 507 22.63 -4.42 -4.19
N ASP A 508 21.82 -5.38 -3.73
CA ASP A 508 20.35 -5.35 -3.84
C ASP A 508 19.82 -5.38 -5.30
N ASP A 509 20.62 -5.83 -6.25
CA ASP A 509 20.18 -6.12 -7.62
C ASP A 509 19.69 -7.57 -7.72
N TYR A 510 18.38 -7.72 -7.60
CA TYR A 510 17.68 -9.00 -7.56
C TYR A 510 17.25 -9.49 -8.95
N ARG A 511 17.72 -8.87 -10.04
CA ARG A 511 17.50 -9.40 -11.39
C ARG A 511 18.12 -10.80 -11.48
N LEU A 512 17.35 -11.77 -11.97
CA LEU A 512 17.84 -13.13 -12.16
C LEU A 512 18.71 -13.20 -13.41
N LEU A 513 19.92 -13.73 -13.28
CA LEU A 513 20.83 -13.95 -14.42
C LEU A 513 20.41 -15.16 -15.27
N GLN A 514 19.69 -16.09 -14.67
CA GLN A 514 19.13 -17.26 -15.34
C GLN A 514 17.80 -17.66 -14.70
N ASN A 515 16.91 -18.25 -15.49
CA ASN A 515 15.69 -18.83 -14.93
C ASN A 515 16.06 -20.08 -14.13
N PRO A 516 15.84 -20.12 -12.80
CA PRO A 516 16.19 -21.28 -12.00
C PRO A 516 15.37 -22.52 -12.36
N ALA A 517 14.24 -22.36 -13.08
CA ALA A 517 13.42 -23.45 -13.57
C ALA A 517 13.97 -24.11 -14.85
N SER A 518 14.88 -23.48 -15.61
CA SER A 518 15.37 -24.05 -16.89
C SER A 518 16.54 -25.04 -16.75
N GLY A 519 16.73 -25.62 -15.57
CA GLY A 519 17.85 -26.50 -15.26
C GLY A 519 17.67 -27.93 -15.77
N ASN A 520 18.15 -28.17 -16.99
CA ASN A 520 18.49 -29.46 -17.58
C ASN A 520 19.63 -30.17 -16.80
N SER A 521 19.55 -30.19 -15.46
CA SER A 521 20.47 -30.96 -14.63
C SER A 521 20.01 -32.41 -14.61
N SER A 522 20.93 -33.33 -14.77
CA SER A 522 20.73 -34.79 -14.72
C SER A 522 20.07 -35.31 -13.43
N ALA A 523 19.77 -34.43 -12.47
CA ALA A 523 19.02 -34.70 -11.25
C ALA A 523 17.50 -34.52 -11.38
N PHE A 524 16.99 -33.95 -12.48
CA PHE A 524 15.56 -33.67 -12.66
C PHE A 524 15.06 -34.05 -14.06
N PRO A 525 14.67 -35.32 -14.29
CA PRO A 525 14.06 -35.76 -15.55
C PRO A 525 12.58 -35.35 -15.56
N GLY A 526 12.32 -34.05 -15.62
CA GLY A 526 10.99 -33.49 -15.88
C GLY A 526 10.98 -32.78 -17.23
N PRO A 527 9.86 -32.77 -17.97
CA PRO A 527 9.76 -31.97 -19.19
C PRO A 527 10.10 -30.52 -18.82
N ALA A 528 11.05 -29.92 -19.55
CA ALA A 528 11.52 -28.55 -19.37
C ALA A 528 10.36 -27.68 -18.91
N THR A 529 10.38 -27.23 -17.65
CA THR A 529 9.25 -26.55 -17.03
C THR A 529 9.03 -25.26 -17.80
N THR A 530 8.13 -25.33 -18.76
CA THR A 530 7.58 -24.19 -19.45
C THR A 530 6.98 -23.35 -18.36
N THR A 531 7.47 -22.12 -18.21
CA THR A 531 6.73 -21.06 -17.55
C THR A 531 5.33 -21.15 -18.12
N ARG A 532 4.37 -21.65 -17.33
CA ARG A 532 2.98 -21.71 -17.78
C ARG A 532 2.53 -20.25 -17.76
N TYR A 533 2.79 -19.55 -18.87
CA TYR A 533 2.01 -18.39 -19.21
C TYR A 533 0.58 -18.88 -19.16
N LEU A 534 -0.21 -18.32 -18.26
CA LEU A 534 -1.64 -18.58 -18.25
C LEU A 534 -2.14 -18.25 -19.67
N ASP A 535 -2.90 -19.18 -20.23
CA ASP A 535 -3.26 -19.20 -21.65
C ASP A 535 -3.67 -17.79 -22.10
N PRO A 536 -3.11 -17.23 -23.19
CA PRO A 536 -3.51 -15.93 -23.71
C PRO A 536 -5.01 -15.82 -24.03
N SER A 537 -5.74 -16.92 -24.09
CA SER A 537 -7.21 -16.98 -24.23
C SER A 537 -7.97 -17.01 -22.90
N ASP A 538 -7.31 -17.16 -21.74
CA ASP A 538 -7.94 -17.00 -20.43
C ASP A 538 -8.31 -15.52 -20.24
N LYS A 539 -9.62 -15.24 -20.24
CA LYS A 539 -10.19 -13.89 -20.10
C LYS A 539 -9.73 -13.19 -18.82
N ARG A 540 -9.19 -13.91 -17.84
CA ARG A 540 -8.68 -13.37 -16.58
C ARG A 540 -7.21 -12.91 -16.66
N MET A 541 -6.49 -13.19 -17.76
CA MET A 541 -5.01 -13.09 -17.80
C MET A 541 -4.38 -12.56 -19.09
N GLN A 542 -5.12 -11.85 -19.96
CA GLN A 542 -4.50 -11.21 -21.12
C GLN A 542 -3.60 -10.02 -20.72
N VAL A 543 -2.28 -10.24 -20.76
CA VAL A 543 -1.26 -9.17 -20.81
C VAL A 543 -0.31 -9.39 -22.00
N ASN A 544 -0.81 -9.93 -23.12
CA ASN A 544 -0.07 -10.01 -24.39
C ASN A 544 -0.27 -8.75 -25.25
N ARG A 545 -1.21 -7.91 -24.84
CA ARG A 545 -1.42 -6.61 -25.40
C ARG A 545 -0.85 -5.58 -24.43
N ASP A 546 -0.23 -4.56 -24.99
CA ASP A 546 -0.01 -3.33 -24.28
C ASP A 546 -1.35 -2.70 -23.89
N PHE A 547 -1.26 -1.56 -23.25
CA PHE A 547 -2.46 -0.91 -22.77
C PHE A 547 -3.45 -0.50 -23.89
N TYR A 548 -2.98 -0.29 -25.13
CA TYR A 548 -3.82 0.08 -26.27
C TYR A 548 -4.48 -1.12 -26.96
N GLY A 549 -4.33 -2.32 -26.41
CA GLY A 549 -4.74 -3.52 -27.12
C GLY A 549 -3.78 -3.88 -28.26
N GLN A 550 -2.61 -3.26 -28.40
CA GLN A 550 -1.62 -3.66 -29.39
C GLN A 550 -0.80 -4.83 -28.85
N LEU A 551 -0.52 -5.86 -29.66
CA LEU A 551 0.39 -6.90 -29.19
C LEU A 551 1.73 -6.27 -28.80
N ARG A 552 2.23 -6.58 -27.59
CA ARG A 552 3.61 -6.23 -27.20
C ARG A 552 4.52 -6.80 -28.27
N SER A 553 5.10 -5.93 -29.10
CA SER A 553 5.92 -6.37 -30.23
C SER A 553 7.09 -7.17 -29.69
N GLN A 554 7.25 -8.41 -30.15
CA GLN A 554 8.58 -9.01 -30.16
C GLN A 554 9.49 -8.01 -30.87
N ASP A 555 10.54 -7.56 -30.18
CA ASP A 555 11.55 -6.70 -30.78
C ASP A 555 11.98 -7.33 -32.12
N PRO A 556 11.73 -6.67 -33.27
CA PRO A 556 12.07 -7.23 -34.57
C PRO A 556 13.59 -7.35 -34.77
N THR A 557 14.40 -6.76 -33.88
CA THR A 557 15.87 -6.87 -33.91
C THR A 557 16.44 -7.96 -33.00
N SER A 558 15.61 -8.58 -32.15
CA SER A 558 16.06 -9.63 -31.24
C SER A 558 14.99 -10.72 -31.04
N PRO A 559 14.89 -11.70 -31.95
CA PRO A 559 13.97 -12.84 -31.81
C PRO A 559 14.32 -13.80 -30.66
N THR A 560 15.38 -13.52 -29.89
CA THR A 560 15.83 -14.29 -28.72
C THR A 560 15.60 -13.57 -27.39
N ALA A 561 15.13 -12.32 -27.38
CA ALA A 561 14.78 -11.63 -26.15
C ALA A 561 13.47 -12.19 -25.58
N ALA A 562 13.59 -13.29 -24.82
CA ALA A 562 12.52 -13.75 -23.97
C ALA A 562 12.03 -12.56 -23.12
N PRO A 563 10.71 -12.35 -22.96
CA PRO A 563 10.21 -11.32 -22.07
C PRO A 563 10.80 -11.56 -20.68
N ALA A 564 11.62 -10.62 -20.21
CA ALA A 564 12.34 -10.77 -18.94
C ALA A 564 11.31 -10.89 -17.80
N PRO A 565 11.23 -12.04 -17.11
CA PRO A 565 10.42 -12.12 -15.90
C PRO A 565 11.05 -11.23 -14.82
N GLY A 566 10.27 -10.26 -14.32
CA GLY A 566 10.52 -9.60 -13.03
C GLY A 566 11.84 -8.84 -12.86
N ALA A 567 12.20 -7.92 -13.76
CA ALA A 567 13.39 -7.10 -13.57
C ALA A 567 13.26 -6.14 -12.37
N PHE A 568 13.99 -6.42 -11.27
CA PHE A 568 14.20 -5.51 -10.14
C PHE A 568 15.69 -5.30 -9.90
N ASN A 569 16.21 -4.15 -10.31
CA ASN A 569 17.40 -3.60 -9.68
C ASN A 569 16.94 -2.69 -8.54
N VAL A 570 17.31 -2.99 -7.30
CA VAL A 570 17.12 -2.07 -6.18
C VAL A 570 18.51 -1.60 -5.82
N GLU A 571 18.95 -0.42 -6.26
CA GLU A 571 20.26 0.06 -5.84
C GLU A 571 20.30 0.17 -4.30
N PRO A 572 21.45 -0.11 -3.65
CA PRO A 572 21.55 -0.11 -2.20
C PRO A 572 20.91 1.15 -1.62
N ALA A 573 20.20 1.00 -0.50
CA ALA A 573 19.81 2.17 0.28
C ALA A 573 21.11 2.92 0.61
N ALA A 574 21.35 4.07 -0.04
CA ALA A 574 22.35 4.99 0.45
C ALA A 574 21.95 5.25 1.90
N ALA A 575 22.88 5.05 2.83
CA ALA A 575 22.66 5.46 4.21
C ALA A 575 22.27 6.94 4.18
N ARG A 576 20.97 7.23 4.29
CA ARG A 576 20.49 8.60 4.41
C ARG A 576 21.01 9.07 5.79
N PRO A 577 21.75 10.19 5.85
CA PRO A 577 22.44 10.64 7.05
C PRO A 577 21.50 10.93 8.21
#